data_AF-A0AAW5KF21-F1
#
_entry.id   AF-A0AAW5KF21-F1
#
_cell.length_a   1.000
_cell.length_b   1.000
_cell.length_c   1.000
_cell.angle_alpha   90.00
_cell.angle_beta   90.00
_cell.angle_gamma   90.00
#
_symmetry.space_group_name_H-M   'P 1'
#
loop_
_entity.id
_entity.type
_entity.pdbx_description
1 polymer ?
#
loop_
_entity_poly.entity_id
_entity_poly.type
_entity_poly.pdbx_seq_one_letter_code
_entity_poly.pdbx_strand_id
1 'polypeptide(L)'
;MPVEGQSYYKKHRDSYEAYRKKVKRFTLQFSLKDTEAQEWFYQQKDPGLYLKMLILEDKERQTKGDQEIEATQEVVEKRMAENYEITQAVRIGGKEVVFGMDETNAEPYFCAFYTANELFYEYSDCMVGDNFAEMMKLFGERIQQQAGKVLAEQEQASVPLAPLTPGDCFPNSYDECIEGKIVAVKTSALAPEYRTANHQLVYVTGGNGAQANARGNACFCINLYSGRHIRWERYDIQGEVKPDKLPEWAKERLSGILQQEQAKKEQRRSDKEAR
;
A
#
# COMPACT_ATOMS: atom_id res chain seq x y z
N MET A 1 6.43 -62.71 10.90
CA MET A 1 7.62 -62.31 10.12
C MET A 1 7.36 -60.90 9.59
N PRO A 2 7.99 -59.84 10.14
CA PRO A 2 7.83 -58.49 9.61
C PRO A 2 8.87 -58.22 8.51
N VAL A 3 8.38 -57.52 7.49
CA VAL A 3 8.98 -57.29 6.17
C VAL A 3 10.20 -56.36 6.27
N GLU A 4 11.39 -56.86 5.94
CA GLU A 4 12.69 -56.14 5.91
C GLU A 4 12.83 -55.09 4.77
N GLY A 5 11.72 -54.58 4.23
CA GLY A 5 11.73 -53.70 3.04
C GLY A 5 11.79 -52.18 3.33
N GLN A 6 11.46 -51.73 4.54
CA GLN A 6 11.35 -50.29 4.85
C GLN A 6 12.66 -49.64 5.37
N SER A 7 13.68 -50.44 5.69
CA SER A 7 14.92 -49.97 6.33
C SER A 7 15.90 -49.32 5.35
N TYR A 8 15.95 -49.78 4.09
CA TYR A 8 16.87 -49.26 3.08
C TYR A 8 16.54 -47.82 2.65
N TYR A 9 15.27 -47.55 2.34
CA TYR A 9 14.83 -46.23 1.87
C TYR A 9 14.93 -45.14 2.94
N LYS A 10 14.68 -45.49 4.21
CA LYS A 10 14.74 -44.53 5.32
C LYS A 10 16.18 -44.12 5.63
N LYS A 11 17.11 -45.10 5.67
CA LYS A 11 18.56 -44.84 5.84
C LYS A 11 19.14 -44.00 4.70
N HIS A 12 18.72 -44.25 3.46
CA HIS A 12 19.15 -43.44 2.31
C HIS A 12 18.61 -42.00 2.39
N ARG A 13 17.36 -41.81 2.82
CA ARG A 13 16.77 -40.47 2.99
C ARG A 13 17.48 -39.66 4.07
N ASP A 14 17.73 -40.28 5.22
CA ASP A 14 18.37 -39.61 6.36
C ASP A 14 19.85 -39.28 6.05
N SER A 15 20.55 -40.19 5.36
CA SER A 15 21.91 -39.95 4.84
C SER A 15 21.93 -38.81 3.80
N TYR A 16 20.93 -38.76 2.91
CA TYR A 16 20.81 -37.71 1.90
C TYR A 16 20.43 -36.35 2.51
N GLU A 17 19.58 -36.31 3.53
CA GLU A 17 19.27 -35.09 4.29
C GLU A 17 20.46 -34.60 5.12
N ALA A 18 21.21 -35.51 5.75
CA ALA A 18 22.46 -35.18 6.43
C ALA A 18 23.52 -34.63 5.46
N TYR A 19 23.61 -35.18 4.24
CA TYR A 19 24.43 -34.64 3.16
C TYR A 19 23.95 -33.26 2.70
N ARG A 20 22.64 -33.04 2.50
CA ARG A 20 22.07 -31.73 2.13
C ARG A 20 22.31 -30.66 3.18
N LYS A 21 22.31 -31.01 4.47
CA LYS A 21 22.65 -30.07 5.55
C LYS A 21 24.14 -29.72 5.59
N LYS A 22 25.02 -30.64 5.18
CA LYS A 22 26.48 -30.43 5.13
C LYS A 22 26.96 -29.75 3.84
N VAL A 23 26.24 -29.92 2.74
CA VAL A 23 26.60 -29.41 1.41
C VAL A 23 25.68 -28.28 1.01
N LYS A 24 26.20 -27.04 1.04
CA LYS A 24 25.52 -25.89 0.43
C LYS A 24 25.55 -26.06 -1.10
N ARG A 25 24.41 -26.43 -1.69
CA ARG A 25 24.25 -26.52 -3.14
C ARG A 25 23.87 -25.14 -3.68
N PHE A 26 24.57 -24.69 -4.71
CA PHE A 26 24.26 -23.47 -5.45
C PHE A 26 23.90 -23.87 -6.87
N THR A 27 22.86 -23.25 -7.42
CA THR A 27 22.47 -23.43 -8.81
C THR A 27 22.87 -22.16 -9.55
N LEU A 28 23.87 -22.25 -10.42
CA LEU A 28 24.22 -21.19 -11.35
C LEU A 28 23.35 -21.34 -12.59
N GLN A 29 22.54 -20.32 -12.92
CA GLN A 29 21.76 -20.27 -14.14
C GLN A 29 22.25 -19.10 -14.99
N PHE A 30 22.66 -19.39 -16.22
CA PHE A 30 22.92 -18.36 -17.23
C PHE A 30 21.62 -17.99 -17.94
N SER A 31 21.51 -16.73 -18.37
CA SER A 31 20.41 -16.27 -19.23
C SER A 31 20.46 -17.04 -20.55
N LEU A 32 19.30 -17.49 -21.05
CA LEU A 32 19.19 -18.22 -22.31
C LEU A 32 19.66 -17.41 -23.55
N LYS A 33 19.82 -16.09 -23.41
CA LYS A 33 20.25 -15.18 -24.47
C LYS A 33 21.73 -14.78 -24.37
N ASP A 34 22.44 -15.20 -23.33
CA ASP A 34 23.82 -14.81 -23.07
C ASP A 34 24.73 -16.04 -23.12
N THR A 35 25.13 -16.39 -24.35
CA THR A 35 26.00 -17.54 -24.62
C THR A 35 27.48 -17.22 -24.37
N GLU A 36 27.87 -15.95 -24.46
CA GLU A 36 29.25 -15.49 -24.31
C GLU A 36 29.76 -15.73 -22.88
N ALA A 37 28.97 -15.33 -21.87
CA ALA A 37 29.32 -15.56 -20.46
C ALA A 37 29.37 -17.06 -20.11
N GLN A 38 28.47 -17.85 -20.70
CA GLN A 38 28.43 -19.30 -20.51
C GLN A 38 29.70 -19.96 -21.10
N GLU A 39 30.04 -19.66 -22.34
CA GLU A 39 31.20 -20.22 -23.03
C GLU A 39 32.50 -19.83 -22.32
N TRP A 40 32.65 -18.57 -21.94
CA TRP A 40 33.80 -18.08 -21.18
C TRP A 40 33.98 -18.80 -19.83
N PHE A 41 32.88 -19.06 -19.11
CA PHE A 41 32.91 -19.75 -17.83
C PHE A 41 33.37 -21.21 -17.97
N TYR A 42 32.95 -21.92 -19.01
CA TYR A 42 33.38 -23.30 -19.25
C TYR A 42 34.78 -23.42 -19.86
N GLN A 43 35.35 -22.33 -20.39
CA GLN A 43 36.76 -22.28 -20.81
C GLN A 43 37.75 -22.15 -19.64
N GLN A 44 37.27 -21.89 -18.42
CA GLN A 44 38.13 -21.85 -17.24
C GLN A 44 38.74 -23.24 -16.96
N LYS A 45 39.97 -23.26 -16.45
CA LYS A 45 40.72 -24.49 -16.18
C LYS A 45 40.01 -25.45 -15.22
N ASP A 46 39.29 -24.90 -14.24
CA ASP A 46 38.35 -25.62 -13.38
C ASP A 46 37.19 -24.67 -13.02
N PRO A 47 36.08 -24.71 -13.78
CA PRO A 47 34.93 -23.82 -13.56
C PRO A 47 34.30 -24.00 -12.17
N GLY A 48 34.39 -25.21 -11.60
CA GLY A 48 33.85 -25.51 -10.26
C GLY A 48 34.65 -24.83 -9.15
N LEU A 49 35.99 -24.87 -9.23
CA LEU A 49 36.86 -24.15 -8.29
C LEU A 49 36.70 -22.63 -8.43
N TYR A 50 36.60 -22.13 -9.66
CA TYR A 50 36.39 -20.70 -9.93
C TYR A 50 35.06 -20.20 -9.32
N LEU A 51 33.97 -20.92 -9.56
CA LEU A 51 32.67 -20.60 -8.97
C LEU A 51 32.70 -20.66 -7.44
N LYS A 52 33.40 -21.64 -6.87
CA LYS A 52 33.56 -21.75 -5.42
C LYS A 52 34.31 -20.54 -4.84
N MET A 53 35.36 -20.06 -5.51
CA MET A 53 36.06 -18.84 -5.10
C MET A 53 35.15 -17.61 -5.12
N LEU A 54 34.41 -17.40 -6.21
CA LEU A 54 33.47 -16.28 -6.32
C LEU A 54 32.39 -16.31 -5.22
N ILE A 55 31.82 -17.48 -4.93
CA ILE A 55 30.81 -17.63 -3.87
C ILE A 55 31.40 -17.35 -2.48
N LEU A 56 32.64 -17.75 -2.24
CA LEU A 56 33.31 -17.49 -0.96
C LEU A 56 33.66 -16.00 -0.82
N GLU A 57 34.15 -15.38 -1.88
CA GLU A 57 34.45 -13.94 -1.91
C GLU A 57 33.20 -13.08 -1.75
N ASP A 58 32.10 -13.44 -2.43
CA ASP A 58 30.79 -12.78 -2.26
C ASP A 58 30.26 -12.93 -0.83
N LYS A 59 30.44 -14.09 -0.21
CA LYS A 59 30.09 -14.30 1.20
C LYS A 59 30.96 -13.51 2.16
N GLU A 60 32.26 -13.38 1.91
CA GLU A 60 33.16 -12.55 2.71
C GLU A 60 32.79 -11.06 2.58
N ARG A 61 32.35 -10.63 1.40
CA ARG A 61 31.79 -9.29 1.18
C ARG A 61 30.46 -9.10 1.90
N GLN A 62 29.57 -10.09 1.89
CA GLN A 62 28.33 -10.07 2.67
C GLN A 62 28.61 -10.05 4.17
N THR A 63 29.53 -10.86 4.70
CA THR A 63 29.84 -10.84 6.14
C THR A 63 30.50 -9.54 6.60
N LYS A 64 31.33 -8.91 5.75
CA LYS A 64 31.86 -7.57 6.03
C LYS A 64 30.80 -6.49 5.88
N GLY A 65 29.91 -6.60 4.89
CA GLY A 65 28.76 -5.72 4.71
C GLY A 65 27.77 -5.82 5.86
N ASP A 66 27.50 -7.02 6.38
CA ASP A 66 26.64 -7.26 7.54
C ASP A 66 27.22 -6.63 8.81
N GLN A 67 28.55 -6.67 8.98
CA GLN A 67 29.26 -5.99 10.09
C GLN A 67 29.27 -4.46 9.96
N GLU A 68 29.33 -3.91 8.74
CA GLU A 68 29.19 -2.47 8.50
C GLU A 68 27.73 -1.99 8.63
N ILE A 69 26.74 -2.80 8.20
CA ILE A 69 25.30 -2.53 8.35
C ILE A 69 24.90 -2.53 9.83
N GLU A 70 25.47 -3.41 10.67
CA GLU A 70 25.25 -3.39 12.12
C GLU A 70 25.84 -2.12 12.79
N ALA A 71 26.92 -1.55 12.23
CA ALA A 71 27.56 -0.34 12.74
C ALA A 71 26.92 0.97 12.23
N THR A 72 26.16 0.93 11.13
CA THR A 72 25.43 2.08 10.55
C THR A 72 23.91 1.87 10.51
N GLN A 73 23.35 1.06 11.41
CA GLN A 73 21.90 1.08 11.64
C GLN A 73 21.50 2.48 12.10
N GLU A 74 20.98 3.30 11.18
CA GLU A 74 19.89 4.20 11.53
C GLU A 74 18.90 3.33 12.33
N VAL A 75 18.66 3.71 13.58
CA VAL A 75 17.65 3.06 14.42
C VAL A 75 16.31 3.31 13.73
N VAL A 76 15.93 2.43 12.80
CA VAL A 76 14.58 2.41 12.26
C VAL A 76 13.73 2.05 13.47
N GLU A 77 13.06 3.05 14.04
CA GLU A 77 12.15 2.83 15.14
C GLU A 77 11.19 1.72 14.75
N LYS A 78 11.26 0.62 15.51
CA LYS A 78 10.36 -0.50 15.33
C LYS A 78 8.95 -0.01 15.55
N ARG A 79 8.05 -0.32 14.62
CA ARG A 79 6.65 0.02 14.79
C ARG A 79 6.03 -0.90 15.83
N MET A 80 5.62 -0.35 16.97
CA MET A 80 5.10 -1.12 18.09
C MET A 80 3.58 -0.94 18.25
N ALA A 81 2.89 -2.03 18.58
CA ALA A 81 1.57 -2.01 19.19
C ALA A 81 1.70 -2.58 20.61
N GLU A 82 1.76 -1.69 21.60
CA GLU A 82 2.15 -2.03 22.97
C GLU A 82 3.50 -2.76 23.00
N ASN A 83 3.52 -4.04 23.38
CA ASN A 83 4.68 -4.92 23.43
C ASN A 83 4.97 -5.66 22.11
N TYR A 84 4.03 -5.66 21.15
CA TYR A 84 4.18 -6.40 19.88
C TYR A 84 4.88 -5.56 18.82
N GLU A 85 5.93 -6.11 18.22
CA GLU A 85 6.59 -5.53 17.05
C GLU A 85 5.76 -5.85 15.81
N ILE A 86 5.34 -4.83 15.05
CA ILE A 86 4.61 -5.01 13.79
C ILE A 86 5.59 -5.49 12.72
N THR A 87 5.43 -6.74 12.29
CA THR A 87 6.31 -7.39 11.30
C THR A 87 5.72 -7.39 9.90
N GLN A 88 4.39 -7.34 9.78
CA GLN A 88 3.69 -7.29 8.50
C GLN A 88 2.57 -6.27 8.54
N ALA A 89 2.40 -5.56 7.44
CA ALA A 89 1.33 -4.59 7.28
C ALA A 89 0.86 -4.56 5.82
N VAL A 90 -0.46 -4.59 5.63
CA VAL A 90 -1.09 -4.52 4.30
C VAL A 90 -2.18 -3.48 4.33
N ARG A 91 -2.05 -2.46 3.48
CA ARG A 91 -3.06 -1.42 3.33
C ARG A 91 -4.04 -1.77 2.21
N ILE A 92 -5.33 -1.78 2.53
CA ILE A 92 -6.41 -2.05 1.59
C ILE A 92 -7.73 -1.48 2.14
N GLY A 93 -8.52 -0.86 1.28
CA GLY A 93 -9.87 -0.38 1.64
C GLY A 93 -9.85 0.77 2.64
N GLY A 94 -8.83 1.63 2.56
CA GLY A 94 -8.66 2.78 3.47
C GLY A 94 -8.19 2.41 4.88
N LYS A 95 -8.02 1.12 5.18
CA LYS A 95 -7.47 0.61 6.44
C LYS A 95 -6.14 -0.09 6.21
N GLU A 96 -5.36 -0.22 7.27
CA GLU A 96 -4.19 -1.10 7.29
C GLU A 96 -4.50 -2.30 8.18
N VAL A 97 -4.25 -3.50 7.69
CA VAL A 97 -4.25 -4.72 8.50
C VAL A 97 -2.82 -4.97 8.92
N VAL A 98 -2.58 -5.14 10.21
CA VAL A 98 -1.23 -5.35 10.77
C VAL A 98 -1.15 -6.71 11.46
N PHE A 99 0.04 -7.30 11.40
CA PHE A 99 0.42 -8.49 12.16
C PHE A 99 1.70 -8.19 12.92
N GLY A 100 1.74 -8.57 14.20
CA GLY A 100 2.87 -8.32 15.08
C GLY A 100 3.22 -9.51 15.95
N MET A 101 4.41 -9.46 16.55
CA MET A 101 4.98 -10.55 17.33
C MET A 101 5.68 -10.04 18.59
N ASP A 102 5.56 -10.81 19.68
CA ASP A 102 6.35 -10.69 20.90
C ASP A 102 6.57 -12.09 21.49
N GLU A 103 7.73 -12.69 21.20
CA GLU A 103 8.06 -14.04 21.66
C GLU A 103 8.22 -14.16 23.18
N THR A 104 8.23 -13.05 23.91
CA THR A 104 8.31 -13.05 25.38
C THR A 104 6.95 -13.23 26.05
N ASN A 105 5.85 -13.08 25.29
CA ASN A 105 4.48 -13.20 25.80
C ASN A 105 3.94 -14.64 25.67
N ALA A 106 2.96 -14.99 26.52
CA ALA A 106 2.24 -16.27 26.42
C ALA A 106 1.41 -16.37 25.13
N GLU A 107 0.90 -15.24 24.64
CA GLU A 107 0.19 -15.12 23.35
C GLU A 107 1.05 -14.30 22.38
N PRO A 108 2.11 -14.88 21.79
CA PRO A 108 3.14 -14.12 21.07
C PRO A 108 2.69 -13.48 19.76
N TYR A 109 1.49 -13.74 19.24
CA TYR A 109 1.05 -13.26 17.94
C TYR A 109 -0.10 -12.27 18.05
N PHE A 110 -0.02 -11.18 17.32
CA PHE A 110 -0.97 -10.06 17.34
C PHE A 110 -1.50 -9.76 15.94
N CYS A 111 -2.79 -9.43 15.83
CA CYS A 111 -3.42 -8.98 14.59
C CYS A 111 -4.45 -7.88 14.87
N ALA A 112 -4.38 -6.76 14.15
CA ALA A 112 -5.28 -5.61 14.33
C ALA A 112 -5.56 -4.89 13.00
N PHE A 113 -6.57 -4.02 13.01
CA PHE A 113 -6.62 -2.92 12.05
C PHE A 113 -5.89 -1.72 12.63
N TYR A 114 -5.21 -0.98 11.77
CA TYR A 114 -4.58 0.29 12.10
C TYR A 114 -5.18 1.41 11.27
N THR A 115 -5.47 2.52 11.95
CA THR A 115 -5.88 3.78 11.32
C THR A 115 -5.07 4.91 11.96
N ALA A 116 -4.54 5.81 11.13
CA ALA A 116 -3.85 7.01 11.59
C ALA A 116 -4.38 8.25 10.89
N ASN A 117 -4.40 9.35 11.64
CA ASN A 117 -4.55 10.71 11.15
C ASN A 117 -3.34 11.55 11.60
N GLU A 118 -3.32 12.85 11.28
CA GLU A 118 -2.19 13.74 11.59
C GLU A 118 -1.87 13.86 13.10
N LEU A 119 -2.80 13.54 13.99
CA LEU A 119 -2.67 13.75 15.44
C LEU A 119 -2.72 12.46 16.27
N PHE A 120 -3.39 11.43 15.76
CA PHE A 120 -3.70 10.21 16.50
C PHE A 120 -3.57 8.99 15.59
N TYR A 121 -3.19 7.88 16.20
CA TYR A 121 -3.30 6.56 15.60
C TYR A 121 -4.06 5.64 16.54
N GLU A 122 -4.70 4.62 15.97
CA GLU A 122 -5.49 3.66 16.69
C GLU A 122 -5.24 2.26 16.11
N TYR A 123 -5.03 1.31 17.01
CA TYR A 123 -5.15 -0.12 16.72
C TYR A 123 -6.52 -0.59 17.20
N SER A 124 -7.36 -1.06 16.28
CA SER A 124 -8.73 -1.49 16.55
C SER A 124 -8.92 -2.97 16.22
N ASP A 125 -9.93 -3.59 16.81
CA ASP A 125 -10.19 -5.04 16.70
C ASP A 125 -8.93 -5.88 16.99
N CYS A 126 -8.19 -5.51 18.03
CA CYS A 126 -6.96 -6.20 18.42
C CYS A 126 -7.27 -7.64 18.84
N MET A 127 -6.54 -8.59 18.25
CA MET A 127 -6.60 -10.02 18.57
C MET A 127 -5.20 -10.50 18.87
N VAL A 128 -5.06 -11.30 19.93
CA VAL A 128 -3.82 -11.99 20.29
C VAL A 128 -4.06 -13.50 20.28
N GLY A 129 -2.99 -14.28 20.15
CA GLY A 129 -3.06 -15.73 20.23
C GLY A 129 -1.68 -16.38 20.27
N ASP A 130 -1.66 -17.66 20.64
CA ASP A 130 -0.45 -18.49 20.76
C ASP A 130 -0.20 -19.40 19.56
N ASN A 131 -1.17 -19.53 18.66
CA ASN A 131 -1.04 -20.30 17.43
C ASN A 131 -0.78 -19.39 16.22
N PHE A 132 0.44 -19.45 15.70
CA PHE A 132 0.86 -18.66 14.54
C PHE A 132 -0.05 -18.86 13.33
N ALA A 133 -0.42 -20.10 13.02
CA ALA A 133 -1.20 -20.41 11.82
C ALA A 133 -2.63 -19.86 11.91
N GLU A 134 -3.23 -19.90 13.09
CA GLU A 134 -4.56 -19.32 13.32
C GLU A 134 -4.53 -17.79 13.23
N MET A 135 -3.51 -17.15 13.81
CA MET A 135 -3.36 -15.70 13.75
C MET A 135 -3.02 -15.19 12.34
N MET A 136 -2.19 -15.93 11.60
CA MET A 136 -1.93 -15.64 10.17
C MET A 136 -3.17 -15.85 9.30
N LYS A 137 -3.99 -16.86 9.60
CA LYS A 137 -5.27 -17.06 8.93
C LYS A 137 -6.21 -15.87 9.15
N LEU A 138 -6.35 -15.41 10.40
CA LEU A 138 -7.13 -14.22 10.74
C LEU A 138 -6.63 -12.98 9.99
N PHE A 139 -5.30 -12.79 9.92
CA PHE A 139 -4.69 -11.69 9.16
C PHE A 139 -5.09 -11.73 7.68
N GLY A 140 -4.99 -12.90 7.03
CA GLY A 140 -5.42 -13.10 5.64
C GLY A 140 -6.92 -12.86 5.45
N GLU A 141 -7.76 -13.36 6.35
CA GLU A 141 -9.22 -13.16 6.30
C GLU A 141 -9.59 -11.68 6.40
N ARG A 142 -8.92 -10.90 7.25
CA ARG A 142 -9.16 -9.46 7.37
C ARG A 142 -8.78 -8.70 6.09
N ILE A 143 -7.67 -9.06 5.46
CA ILE A 143 -7.28 -8.51 4.15
C ILE A 143 -8.35 -8.85 3.10
N GLN A 144 -8.77 -10.11 3.04
CA GLN A 144 -9.82 -10.56 2.12
C GLN A 144 -11.13 -9.80 2.34
N GLN A 145 -11.54 -9.58 3.59
CA GLN A 145 -12.74 -8.82 3.92
C GLN A 145 -12.66 -7.37 3.44
N GLN A 146 -11.53 -6.68 3.64
CA GLN A 146 -11.39 -5.30 3.14
C GLN A 146 -11.35 -5.25 1.61
N ALA A 147 -10.61 -6.15 0.97
CA ALA A 147 -10.58 -6.25 -0.49
C ALA A 147 -11.98 -6.52 -1.06
N GLY A 148 -12.76 -7.41 -0.43
CA GLY A 148 -14.13 -7.71 -0.80
C GLY A 148 -15.06 -6.50 -0.71
N LYS A 149 -14.89 -5.63 0.31
CA LYS A 149 -15.64 -4.37 0.41
C LYS A 149 -15.33 -3.42 -0.73
N VAL A 150 -14.05 -3.28 -1.10
CA VAL A 150 -13.65 -2.43 -2.22
C VAL A 150 -14.21 -2.95 -3.54
N LEU A 151 -14.14 -4.27 -3.78
CA LEU A 151 -14.72 -4.88 -4.98
C LEU A 151 -16.23 -4.68 -5.05
N ALA A 152 -16.95 -4.87 -3.93
CA ALA A 152 -18.38 -4.62 -3.87
C ALA A 152 -18.74 -3.15 -4.12
N GLU A 153 -17.96 -2.19 -3.59
CA GLU A 153 -18.15 -0.76 -3.87
C GLU A 153 -17.95 -0.45 -5.35
N GLN A 154 -16.95 -1.06 -6.00
CA GLN A 154 -16.69 -0.89 -7.43
C GLN A 154 -17.80 -1.51 -8.30
N GLU A 155 -18.32 -2.68 -7.92
CA GLU A 155 -19.43 -3.33 -8.64
C GLU A 155 -20.75 -2.54 -8.50
N GLN A 156 -20.99 -1.94 -7.34
CA GLN A 156 -22.17 -1.11 -7.08
C GLN A 156 -22.05 0.30 -7.67
N ALA A 157 -20.91 0.67 -8.25
CA ALA A 157 -20.70 2.00 -8.79
C ALA A 157 -21.66 2.26 -9.96
N SER A 158 -22.49 3.30 -9.83
CA SER A 158 -23.46 3.68 -10.88
C SER A 158 -22.87 4.54 -11.99
N VAL A 159 -21.54 4.73 -11.99
CA VAL A 159 -20.83 5.61 -12.92
C VAL A 159 -19.61 4.89 -13.50
N PRO A 160 -19.14 5.27 -14.71
CA PRO A 160 -17.91 4.73 -15.27
C PRO A 160 -16.71 4.98 -14.34
N LEU A 161 -15.92 3.94 -14.10
CA LEU A 161 -14.77 3.98 -13.18
C LEU A 161 -13.45 4.40 -13.84
N ALA A 162 -13.39 4.45 -15.18
CA ALA A 162 -12.16 4.79 -15.90
C ALA A 162 -11.59 6.14 -15.43
N PRO A 163 -10.34 6.20 -14.95
CA PRO A 163 -9.77 7.41 -14.37
C PRO A 163 -9.54 8.49 -15.42
N LEU A 164 -9.60 9.76 -14.99
CA LEU A 164 -9.18 10.90 -15.79
C LEU A 164 -7.66 10.97 -15.83
N THR A 165 -7.14 11.39 -16.99
CA THR A 165 -5.71 11.54 -17.27
C THR A 165 -5.29 13.02 -17.21
N PRO A 166 -3.99 13.33 -17.17
CA PRO A 166 -3.53 14.72 -17.25
C PRO A 166 -4.05 15.47 -18.49
N GLY A 167 -4.25 14.77 -19.61
CA GLY A 167 -4.75 15.36 -20.85
C GLY A 167 -6.21 15.79 -20.80
N ASP A 168 -6.98 15.27 -19.84
CA ASP A 168 -8.40 15.61 -19.65
C ASP A 168 -8.61 16.87 -18.79
N CYS A 169 -7.53 17.41 -18.22
CA CYS A 169 -7.54 18.58 -17.36
C CYS A 169 -6.77 19.75 -17.99
N PHE A 170 -7.10 20.97 -17.58
CA PHE A 170 -6.19 22.10 -17.74
C PHE A 170 -5.00 21.94 -16.78
N PRO A 171 -3.79 22.41 -17.14
CA PRO A 171 -2.66 22.38 -16.22
C PRO A 171 -2.99 23.07 -14.89
N ASN A 172 -2.59 22.46 -13.77
CA ASN A 172 -2.75 23.04 -12.44
C ASN A 172 -1.76 24.22 -12.24
N SER A 173 -2.12 25.40 -12.75
CA SER A 173 -1.37 26.64 -12.54
C SER A 173 -1.61 27.19 -11.13
N TYR A 174 -0.54 27.55 -10.41
CA TYR A 174 -0.63 28.16 -9.07
C TYR A 174 -1.00 29.65 -9.12
N ASP A 175 -0.90 30.27 -10.29
CA ASP A 175 -1.26 31.67 -10.51
C ASP A 175 -2.79 31.84 -10.63
N GLU A 176 -3.54 30.74 -10.70
CA GLU A 176 -4.99 30.73 -10.86
C GLU A 176 -5.72 30.18 -9.64
N CYS A 177 -6.87 30.78 -9.35
CA CYS A 177 -7.79 30.30 -8.33
C CYS A 177 -8.57 29.09 -8.87
N ILE A 178 -8.67 28.04 -8.06
CA ILE A 178 -9.48 26.84 -8.34
C ILE A 178 -10.70 26.70 -7.45
N GLU A 179 -10.94 27.66 -6.54
CA GLU A 179 -12.16 27.70 -5.75
C GLU A 179 -13.40 27.81 -6.65
N GLY A 180 -14.42 27.01 -6.35
CA GLY A 180 -15.64 26.94 -7.13
C GLY A 180 -15.53 26.12 -8.41
N LYS A 181 -14.40 25.44 -8.66
CA LYS A 181 -14.18 24.62 -9.85
C LYS A 181 -14.31 23.12 -9.56
N ILE A 182 -14.61 22.34 -10.60
CA ILE A 182 -14.48 20.87 -10.56
C ILE A 182 -13.07 20.51 -11.01
N VAL A 183 -12.34 19.85 -10.13
CA VAL A 183 -10.96 19.44 -10.38
C VAL A 183 -10.82 17.93 -10.26
N ALA A 184 -9.85 17.36 -10.95
CA ALA A 184 -9.44 15.98 -10.75
C ALA A 184 -8.25 15.91 -9.78
N VAL A 185 -8.27 14.94 -8.88
CA VAL A 185 -7.11 14.56 -8.05
C VAL A 185 -6.22 13.61 -8.84
N LYS A 186 -4.90 13.74 -8.69
CA LYS A 186 -3.92 12.83 -9.30
C LYS A 186 -4.13 11.41 -8.81
N THR A 187 -4.08 10.44 -9.71
CA THR A 187 -4.15 9.00 -9.34
C THR A 187 -3.00 8.58 -8.42
N SER A 188 -1.84 9.25 -8.49
CA SER A 188 -0.71 8.99 -7.59
C SER A 188 -0.96 9.41 -6.15
N ALA A 189 -1.88 10.34 -5.90
CA ALA A 189 -2.30 10.75 -4.56
C ALA A 189 -3.39 9.83 -3.97
N LEU A 190 -3.96 8.95 -4.79
CA LEU A 190 -4.97 7.97 -4.40
C LEU A 190 -4.34 6.59 -4.16
N ALA A 191 -4.88 5.87 -3.17
CA ALA A 191 -4.55 4.47 -2.97
C ALA A 191 -4.89 3.67 -4.24
N PRO A 192 -4.10 2.63 -4.58
CA PRO A 192 -4.24 1.90 -5.85
C PRO A 192 -5.68 1.47 -6.19
N GLU A 193 -6.42 0.98 -5.20
CA GLU A 193 -7.79 0.49 -5.32
C GLU A 193 -8.84 1.58 -5.56
N TYR A 194 -8.48 2.85 -5.34
CA TYR A 194 -9.35 4.02 -5.51
C TYR A 194 -8.92 4.92 -6.68
N ARG A 195 -8.06 4.45 -7.59
CA ARG A 195 -7.61 5.20 -8.77
C ARG A 195 -8.66 5.20 -9.89
N THR A 196 -9.86 5.70 -9.58
CA THR A 196 -11.03 5.70 -10.46
C THR A 196 -11.72 7.06 -10.47
N ALA A 197 -12.49 7.35 -11.52
CA ALA A 197 -13.09 8.69 -11.71
C ALA A 197 -13.99 9.15 -10.56
N ASN A 198 -14.76 8.23 -9.97
CA ASN A 198 -15.65 8.51 -8.83
C ASN A 198 -14.88 8.96 -7.58
N HIS A 199 -13.63 8.56 -7.40
CA HIS A 199 -12.77 9.03 -6.29
C HIS A 199 -11.93 10.26 -6.68
N GLN A 200 -11.62 10.45 -7.96
CA GLN A 200 -10.82 11.59 -8.44
C GLN A 200 -11.56 12.93 -8.49
N LEU A 201 -12.85 12.92 -8.85
CA LEU A 201 -13.57 14.17 -9.15
C LEU A 201 -14.07 14.84 -7.87
N VAL A 202 -13.60 16.07 -7.65
CA VAL A 202 -13.94 16.86 -6.47
C VAL A 202 -14.32 18.29 -6.86
N TYR A 203 -15.27 18.88 -6.13
CA TYR A 203 -15.60 20.30 -6.20
C TYR A 203 -14.84 21.05 -5.12
N VAL A 204 -14.08 22.08 -5.50
CA VAL A 204 -13.30 22.88 -4.54
C VAL A 204 -14.19 23.93 -3.90
N THR A 205 -14.36 23.85 -2.59
CA THR A 205 -15.18 24.79 -1.80
C THR A 205 -14.39 25.96 -1.23
N GLY A 206 -13.06 25.85 -1.15
CA GLY A 206 -12.18 26.92 -0.69
C GLY A 206 -10.90 26.41 -0.04
N GLY A 207 -10.31 27.20 0.86
CA GLY A 207 -9.03 26.92 1.52
C GLY A 207 -7.88 27.69 0.91
N ASN A 208 -6.81 27.90 1.68
CA ASN A 208 -5.69 28.74 1.26
C ASN A 208 -5.06 28.23 -0.06
N GLY A 209 -4.91 26.91 -0.24
CA GLY A 209 -4.35 26.34 -1.47
C GLY A 209 -5.25 26.45 -2.69
N ALA A 210 -6.53 26.77 -2.52
CA ALA A 210 -7.44 26.97 -3.64
C ALA A 210 -7.22 28.33 -4.32
N GLN A 211 -6.64 29.31 -3.61
CA GLN A 211 -6.46 30.67 -4.10
C GLN A 211 -5.23 30.82 -5.01
N ALA A 212 -5.25 31.83 -5.88
CA ALA A 212 -4.11 32.19 -6.71
C ALA A 212 -2.95 32.73 -5.86
N ASN A 213 -1.71 32.37 -6.19
CA ASN A 213 -0.49 32.87 -5.55
C ASN A 213 -0.45 32.68 -4.02
N ALA A 214 -1.17 31.67 -3.51
CA ALA A 214 -1.25 31.41 -2.07
C ALA A 214 0.02 30.75 -1.53
N ARG A 215 0.33 31.02 -0.25
CA ARG A 215 1.44 30.37 0.47
C ARG A 215 1.07 29.00 1.05
N GLY A 216 -0.22 28.73 1.26
CA GLY A 216 -0.71 27.47 1.81
C GLY A 216 -1.17 26.52 0.70
N ASN A 217 -1.18 25.21 0.98
CA ASN A 217 -1.56 24.19 0.00
C ASN A 217 -2.93 23.55 0.24
N ALA A 218 -3.54 23.73 1.41
CA ALA A 218 -4.80 23.07 1.75
C ALA A 218 -5.97 23.56 0.89
N CYS A 219 -6.60 22.63 0.16
CA CYS A 219 -7.83 22.78 -0.58
C CYS A 219 -8.94 21.97 0.11
N PHE A 220 -10.01 22.63 0.52
CA PHE A 220 -11.22 21.97 1.01
C PHE A 220 -12.14 21.66 -0.15
N CYS A 221 -12.47 20.39 -0.31
CA CYS A 221 -13.21 19.88 -1.44
C CYS A 221 -14.40 19.01 -0.99
N ILE A 222 -15.34 18.79 -1.90
CA ILE A 222 -16.38 17.78 -1.78
C ILE A 222 -16.18 16.77 -2.90
N ASN A 223 -16.05 15.48 -2.56
CA ASN A 223 -16.01 14.43 -3.57
C ASN A 223 -17.39 14.31 -4.25
N LEU A 224 -17.43 14.41 -5.58
CA LEU A 224 -18.68 14.54 -6.34
C LEU A 224 -19.50 13.24 -6.35
N TYR A 225 -18.87 12.08 -6.15
CA TYR A 225 -19.60 10.81 -6.12
C TYR A 225 -20.22 10.54 -4.73
N SER A 226 -19.40 10.62 -3.69
CA SER A 226 -19.77 10.30 -2.31
C SER A 226 -20.44 11.46 -1.56
N GLY A 227 -20.29 12.70 -2.02
CA GLY A 227 -20.75 13.91 -1.33
C GLY A 227 -19.98 14.23 -0.03
N ARG A 228 -18.89 13.51 0.26
CA ARG A 228 -18.10 13.72 1.47
C ARG A 228 -17.15 14.91 1.32
N HIS A 229 -17.03 15.69 2.39
CA HIS A 229 -15.99 16.72 2.51
C HIS A 229 -14.62 16.05 2.71
N ILE A 230 -13.62 16.50 1.96
CA ILE A 230 -12.26 15.98 1.96
C ILE A 230 -11.28 17.13 1.76
N ARG A 231 -10.10 17.03 2.40
CA ARG A 231 -8.99 17.95 2.18
C ARG A 231 -8.01 17.30 1.21
N TRP A 232 -7.56 18.08 0.24
CA TRP A 232 -6.43 17.74 -0.64
C TRP A 232 -5.41 18.85 -0.60
N GLU A 233 -4.15 18.54 -0.89
CA GLU A 233 -3.15 19.56 -1.08
C GLU A 233 -3.11 20.03 -2.53
N ARG A 234 -2.78 21.30 -2.76
CA ARG A 234 -2.77 21.90 -4.11
C ARG A 234 -1.88 21.13 -5.09
N TYR A 235 -0.81 20.51 -4.60
CA TYR A 235 0.08 19.66 -5.41
C TYR A 235 -0.51 18.27 -5.74
N ASP A 236 -1.52 17.79 -5.01
CA ASP A 236 -2.23 16.53 -5.32
C ASP A 236 -3.29 16.73 -6.42
N ILE A 237 -3.65 17.98 -6.70
CA ILE A 237 -4.59 18.34 -7.75
C ILE A 237 -3.94 18.22 -9.12
N GLN A 238 -4.61 17.52 -10.02
CA GLN A 238 -4.22 17.37 -11.42
C GLN A 238 -4.55 18.63 -12.23
N GLY A 239 -5.73 19.20 -12.01
CA GLY A 239 -6.20 20.43 -12.63
C GLY A 239 -7.72 20.49 -12.75
N GLU A 240 -8.21 21.63 -13.24
CA GLU A 240 -9.63 21.79 -13.62
C GLU A 240 -9.96 20.85 -14.77
N VAL A 241 -11.06 20.12 -14.64
CA VAL A 241 -11.51 19.17 -15.67
C VAL A 241 -12.06 19.94 -16.85
N LYS A 242 -11.61 19.61 -18.07
CA LYS A 242 -12.09 20.30 -19.27
C LYS A 242 -13.60 20.05 -19.47
N PRO A 243 -14.38 21.06 -19.91
CA PRO A 243 -15.84 20.92 -20.03
C PRO A 243 -16.30 19.77 -20.93
N ASP A 244 -15.54 19.44 -21.98
CA ASP A 244 -15.80 18.33 -22.91
C ASP A 244 -15.47 16.96 -22.33
N LYS A 245 -14.65 16.92 -21.26
CA LYS A 245 -14.24 15.71 -20.54
C LYS A 245 -14.98 15.51 -19.23
N LEU A 246 -15.73 16.51 -18.78
CA LEU A 246 -16.48 16.47 -17.54
C LEU A 246 -17.72 15.56 -17.69
N PRO A 247 -17.81 14.45 -16.93
CA PRO A 247 -18.95 13.54 -17.01
C PRO A 247 -20.25 14.20 -16.56
N GLU A 248 -21.38 13.83 -17.18
CA GLU A 248 -22.67 14.46 -16.88
C GLU A 248 -23.12 14.22 -15.44
N TRP A 249 -22.89 13.01 -14.92
CA TRP A 249 -23.19 12.67 -13.52
C TRP A 249 -22.48 13.61 -12.53
N ALA A 250 -21.30 14.12 -12.86
CA ALA A 250 -20.54 15.00 -11.97
C ALA A 250 -21.22 16.38 -11.86
N LYS A 251 -21.80 16.88 -12.96
CA LYS A 251 -22.58 18.14 -12.98
C LYS A 251 -23.88 17.99 -12.20
N GLU A 252 -24.60 16.89 -12.39
CA GLU A 252 -25.83 16.57 -11.68
C GLU A 252 -25.59 16.49 -10.17
N ARG A 253 -24.54 15.76 -9.75
CA ARG A 253 -24.16 15.64 -8.34
C ARG A 253 -23.79 16.98 -7.73
N LEU A 254 -23.02 17.81 -8.45
CA LEU A 254 -22.67 19.14 -7.96
C LEU A 254 -23.91 20.00 -7.73
N SER A 255 -24.87 20.00 -8.66
CA SER A 255 -26.13 20.74 -8.50
C SER A 255 -26.87 20.31 -7.23
N GLY A 256 -26.99 19.00 -6.99
CA GLY A 256 -27.60 18.47 -5.77
C GLY A 256 -26.86 18.86 -4.50
N ILE A 257 -25.52 18.84 -4.51
CA ILE A 257 -24.68 19.26 -3.37
C ILE A 257 -24.90 20.75 -3.06
N LEU A 258 -24.89 21.62 -4.07
CA LEU A 258 -25.07 23.06 -3.89
C LEU A 258 -26.44 23.40 -3.31
N GLN A 259 -27.51 22.74 -3.78
CA GLN A 259 -28.86 22.89 -3.23
C GLN A 259 -28.93 22.49 -1.76
N GLN A 260 -28.32 21.35 -1.38
CA GLN A 260 -28.27 20.91 0.01
C GLN A 260 -27.50 21.87 0.91
N GLU A 261 -26.36 22.41 0.44
CA GLU A 261 -25.57 23.37 1.20
C GLU A 261 -26.30 24.72 1.38
N GLN A 262 -27.08 25.15 0.38
CA GLN A 262 -27.94 26.33 0.50
C GLN A 262 -29.05 26.11 1.55
N ALA A 263 -29.78 25.00 1.46
CA ALA A 263 -30.83 24.66 2.43
C ALA A 263 -30.29 24.58 3.87
N LYS A 264 -29.11 23.98 4.07
CA LYS A 264 -28.44 23.95 5.39
C LYS A 264 -28.06 25.35 5.89
N LYS A 265 -27.60 26.24 5.01
CA LYS A 265 -27.27 27.63 5.38
C LYS A 265 -28.49 28.42 5.80
N GLU A 266 -29.60 28.26 5.07
CA GLU A 266 -30.89 28.89 5.40
C GLU A 266 -31.43 28.40 6.74
N GLN A 267 -31.42 27.09 6.98
CA GLN A 267 -31.83 26.51 8.27
C GLN A 267 -30.98 27.03 9.44
N ARG A 268 -29.65 27.08 9.27
CA ARG A 268 -28.76 27.63 10.31
C ARG A 268 -29.00 29.11 10.58
N ARG A 269 -29.45 29.87 9.56
CA ARG A 269 -29.78 31.28 9.70
C ARG A 269 -31.10 31.45 10.45
N SER A 270 -32.14 30.69 10.10
CA SER A 270 -33.41 30.71 10.84
C SER A 270 -33.23 30.29 12.30
N ASP A 271 -32.41 29.28 12.57
CA ASP A 271 -32.14 28.81 13.94
C ASP A 271 -31.39 29.85 14.79
N LYS A 272 -30.57 30.71 14.16
CA LYS A 272 -29.88 31.82 14.83
C LYS A 272 -30.80 33.02 15.05
N GLU A 273 -31.72 33.29 14.13
CA GLU A 273 -32.70 34.38 14.25
C GLU A 273 -33.81 34.04 15.26
N ALA A 274 -34.04 32.75 15.55
CA ALA A 274 -34.99 32.26 16.55
C ALA A 274 -34.42 32.11 17.97
N ARG A 275 -33.13 32.41 18.20
CA ARG A 275 -32.45 32.40 19.50
C ARG A 275 -32.19 33.80 20.00
#